data_AF-A0A643FJT2-F1
#
_entry.id   AF-A0A643FJT2-F1
#
_cell.length_a   1.000
_cell.length_b   1.000
_cell.length_c   1.000
_cell.angle_alpha   90.00
_cell.angle_beta   90.00
_cell.angle_gamma   90.00
#
_symmetry.space_group_name_H-M   'P 1'
#
loop_
_entity.id
_entity.type
_entity.pdbx_description
1 polymer ?
#
loop_
_entity_poly.entity_id
_entity_poly.type
_entity_poly.pdbx_seq_one_letter_code
_entity_poly.pdbx_strand_id
1 'polypeptide(L)' 'MPAAASTHSAPSLRHPGASNPARLHSTRPGHVLTAERTAALLPDARLAVYAGAPHGLPFTHAQRLGADILAFVRELG' A
#
# COMPACT_ATOMS: atom_id res chain seq x y z
N MET A 1 -60.58 -4.91 11.66
CA MET A 1 -59.47 -4.93 10.69
C MET A 1 -58.16 -4.66 11.42
N PRO A 2 -57.44 -5.68 11.93
CA PRO A 2 -56.11 -5.50 12.50
C PRO A 2 -55.03 -5.73 11.41
N ALA A 3 -54.16 -4.74 11.20
CA ALA A 3 -52.98 -4.91 10.37
C ALA A 3 -51.91 -5.68 11.17
N ALA A 4 -51.57 -6.89 10.71
CA ALA A 4 -50.52 -7.71 11.29
C ALA A 4 -49.15 -7.06 11.03
N ALA A 5 -48.42 -6.76 12.09
CA ALA A 5 -47.02 -6.36 12.02
C ALA A 5 -46.18 -7.59 11.68
N SER A 6 -45.67 -7.64 10.45
CA SER A 6 -44.78 -8.70 9.98
C SER A 6 -43.47 -8.68 10.75
N THR A 7 -43.25 -9.70 11.58
CA THR A 7 -41.95 -10.03 12.15
C THR A 7 -41.02 -10.48 11.03
N HIS A 8 -39.88 -9.80 10.87
CA HIS A 8 -38.72 -10.36 10.17
C HIS A 8 -37.54 -10.34 11.14
N SER A 9 -37.39 -11.45 11.88
CA SER A 9 -36.14 -11.75 12.57
C SER A 9 -35.15 -12.29 11.54
N ALA A 10 -34.12 -11.51 11.21
CA ALA A 10 -33.02 -11.98 10.36
C ALA A 10 -32.23 -13.09 11.08
N PRO A 11 -31.84 -14.17 10.40
CA PRO A 11 -31.05 -15.23 11.03
C PRO A 11 -29.64 -14.71 11.33
N SER A 12 -29.21 -14.85 12.59
CA SER A 12 -27.83 -14.63 13.01
C SER A 12 -26.89 -15.58 12.26
N LEU A 13 -26.12 -15.07 11.29
CA LEU A 13 -24.95 -15.77 10.78
C LEU A 13 -23.89 -15.81 11.89
N ARG A 14 -23.86 -16.90 12.66
CA ARG A 14 -22.66 -17.31 13.39
C ARG A 14 -21.64 -17.80 12.37
N HIS A 15 -20.62 -17.00 12.08
CA HIS A 15 -19.40 -17.50 11.44
C HIS A 15 -18.50 -18.14 12.50
N PRO A 16 -18.20 -19.44 12.43
CA PRO A 16 -17.17 -20.06 13.24
C PRO A 16 -15.80 -19.63 12.68
N GLY A 17 -15.01 -18.96 13.51
CA GLY A 17 -13.67 -18.50 13.15
C GLY A 17 -13.53 -16.98 13.20
N ALA A 18 -13.61 -16.42 14.40
CA ALA A 18 -13.01 -15.11 14.65
C ALA A 18 -11.49 -15.27 14.55
N SER A 19 -10.99 -15.27 13.31
CA SER A 19 -9.57 -15.08 13.02
C SER A 19 -9.17 -13.76 13.66
N ASN A 20 -8.29 -13.83 14.65
CA ASN A 20 -7.76 -12.67 15.34
C ASN A 20 -7.25 -11.64 14.31
N PRO A 21 -7.82 -10.42 14.22
CA PRO A 21 -7.39 -9.43 13.25
C PRO A 21 -5.94 -8.95 13.50
N ALA A 22 -5.33 -9.33 14.63
CA ALA A 22 -4.01 -8.86 15.01
C ALA A 22 -2.83 -9.46 14.21
N ARG A 23 -3.06 -10.41 13.27
CA ARG A 23 -1.97 -11.15 12.59
C ARG A 23 -1.91 -10.97 11.07
N LEU A 24 -2.28 -9.80 10.55
CA LEU A 24 -2.12 -9.46 9.12
C LEU A 24 -1.46 -8.10 8.88
N HIS A 25 -0.84 -7.50 9.89
CA HIS A 25 -0.02 -6.31 9.66
C HIS A 25 1.32 -6.76 9.12
N SER A 26 1.53 -6.59 7.81
CA SER A 26 2.86 -6.60 7.22
C SER A 26 3.72 -5.62 8.01
N THR A 27 4.72 -6.11 8.73
CA THR A 27 5.72 -5.28 9.45
C THR A 27 6.58 -4.45 8.49
N ARG A 28 6.45 -4.66 7.19
CA ARG A 28 7.10 -3.85 6.16
C ARG A 28 6.16 -2.76 5.65
N PRO A 29 6.65 -1.53 5.45
CA PRO A 29 5.88 -0.47 4.80
C PRO A 29 5.37 -0.98 3.44
N GLY A 30 4.06 -0.84 3.19
CA GLY A 30 3.43 -1.43 2.00
C GLY A 30 4.04 -0.96 0.67
N HIS A 31 4.56 0.27 0.62
CA HIS A 31 5.21 0.84 -0.57
C HIS A 31 6.56 0.16 -0.89
N VAL A 32 7.29 -0.31 0.12
CA VAL A 32 8.56 -1.02 -0.09
C VAL A 32 8.28 -2.42 -0.65
N LEU A 33 7.25 -3.09 -0.14
CA LEU A 33 6.89 -4.45 -0.57
C LEU A 33 6.58 -4.53 -2.07
N THR A 34 5.83 -3.57 -2.60
CA THR A 34 5.48 -3.54 -4.03
C THR A 34 6.66 -3.06 -4.87
N ALA A 35 7.38 -2.02 -4.43
CA ALA A 35 8.50 -1.46 -5.18
C ALA A 35 9.67 -2.44 -5.33
N GLU A 36 10.00 -3.21 -4.29
CA GLU A 36 11.04 -4.25 -4.36
C GLU A 36 10.69 -5.34 -5.38
N ARG A 37 9.43 -5.79 -5.40
CA ARG A 37 8.98 -6.77 -6.40
C ARG A 37 9.04 -6.22 -7.81
N THR A 38 8.62 -4.97 -8.01
CA THR A 38 8.69 -4.33 -9.33
C THR A 38 10.15 -4.19 -9.78
N ALA A 39 11.06 -3.77 -8.91
CA ALA A 39 12.48 -3.64 -9.23
C ALA A 39 13.10 -4.99 -9.61
N ALA A 40 12.76 -6.08 -8.92
CA ALA A 40 13.25 -7.41 -9.23
C ALA A 40 12.80 -7.96 -10.60
N LEU A 41 11.73 -7.41 -11.19
CA LEU A 41 11.22 -7.81 -12.50
C LEU A 41 11.90 -7.08 -13.67
N LEU A 42 12.66 -6.02 -13.40
CA LEU A 42 13.26 -5.13 -14.38
C LEU A 42 14.79 -5.18 -14.23
N PRO A 43 15.53 -5.84 -15.14
CA PRO A 43 16.97 -6.09 -14.97
C PRO A 43 17.82 -4.83 -14.72
N ASP A 44 17.44 -3.71 -15.34
CA ASP A 44 18.17 -2.45 -15.28
C ASP A 44 17.49 -1.40 -14.37
N ALA A 45 16.46 -1.80 -13.62
CA ALA A 45 15.78 -0.88 -12.71
C ALA A 45 16.61 -0.57 -11.47
N ARG A 46 16.43 0.65 -10.96
CA ARG A 46 16.96 1.09 -9.66
C ARG A 46 15.83 1.49 -8.75
N LEU A 47 15.87 0.99 -7.51
CA LEU A 47 14.93 1.37 -6.47
C LEU A 47 15.58 2.40 -5.52
N ALA A 48 15.06 3.63 -5.53
CA ALA A 48 15.43 4.66 -4.57
C ALA A 48 14.30 4.87 -3.54
N VAL A 49 14.57 4.57 -2.27
CA VAL A 49 13.59 4.71 -1.18
C VAL A 49 13.82 6.02 -0.43
N TYR A 50 12.77 6.84 -0.33
CA TYR A 50 12.76 8.09 0.41
C TYR A 50 12.07 7.87 1.77
N ALA A 51 12.84 7.39 2.74
CA ALA A 51 12.30 7.01 4.05
C ALA A 51 11.64 8.20 4.76
N GLY A 52 10.39 8.03 5.20
CA GLY A 52 9.62 9.06 5.91
C GLY A 52 9.10 10.21 5.04
N ALA A 53 9.36 10.19 3.73
CA ALA A 53 8.87 11.24 2.85
C ALA A 53 7.36 11.08 2.57
N PRO A 54 6.62 12.19 2.45
CA PRO A 54 5.21 12.14 2.07
C PRO A 54 5.06 11.76 0.59
N HIS A 55 3.85 11.36 0.20
CA HIS A 55 3.55 10.96 -1.19
C HIS A 55 3.95 12.03 -2.22
N GLY A 56 3.83 13.32 -1.87
CA GLY A 56 4.24 14.46 -2.70
C GLY A 56 5.75 14.70 -2.73
N LEU A 57 6.53 13.72 -3.21
CA LEU A 57 7.99 13.84 -3.36
C LEU A 57 8.44 15.04 -4.20
N PRO A 58 7.82 15.35 -5.37
CA PRO A 58 8.23 16.50 -6.17
C PRO A 58 8.08 17.85 -5.47
N PHE A 59 7.22 17.95 -4.46
CA PHE A 59 6.99 19.19 -3.70
C PHE A 59 7.85 19.28 -2.44
N THR A 60 8.08 18.15 -1.77
CA THR A 60 8.75 18.11 -0.47
C THR A 60 10.25 17.83 -0.55
N HIS A 61 10.70 17.16 -1.62
CA HIS A 61 12.08 16.70 -1.80
C HIS A 61 12.59 17.02 -3.22
N ALA A 62 12.11 18.11 -3.83
CA ALA A 62 12.40 18.49 -5.22
C ALA A 62 13.89 18.45 -5.58
N GLN A 63 14.75 19.01 -4.71
CA GLN A 63 16.20 19.08 -4.92
C GLN A 63 16.84 17.69 -4.95
N ARG A 64 16.53 16.85 -3.95
CA ARG A 64 17.04 15.47 -3.87
C ARG A 64 16.52 14.63 -5.04
N LEU A 65 15.23 14.74 -5.35
CA LEU A 65 14.62 14.04 -6.47
C LEU A 65 15.24 14.43 -7.82
N GLY A 66 15.42 15.73 -8.05
CA GLY A 66 16.06 16.22 -9.27
C GLY A 66 17.51 15.74 -9.41
N ALA A 67 18.28 15.73 -8.31
CA ALA A 67 19.64 15.22 -8.29
C ALA A 67 19.70 13.72 -8.61
N ASP A 68 18.84 12.91 -7.99
CA ASP A 68 18.76 11.46 -8.24
C ASP A 68 18.40 11.15 -9.70
N ILE A 69 17.44 11.88 -10.27
CA ILE A 69 17.04 11.73 -11.70
C ILE A 69 18.21 12.11 -12.62
N LEU A 70 18.87 13.23 -12.36
CA LEU A 70 19.99 13.69 -13.19
C LEU A 70 21.17 12.73 -13.11
N ALA A 71 21.45 12.16 -11.93
CA ALA A 71 22.46 11.13 -11.77
C ALA A 71 22.10 9.89 -12.60
N PHE A 72 20.87 9.40 -12.48
CA PHE A 72 20.39 8.26 -13.27
C PHE A 72 20.57 8.48 -14.78
N VAL A 73 20.16 9.64 -15.30
CA VAL A 73 20.29 9.96 -16.73
C VAL A 73 21.76 10.02 -17.17
N ARG A 74 22.66 10.57 -16.35
CA ARG A 74 24.09 10.66 -16.67
C ARG A 74 24.77 9.29 -16.71
N GLU A 75 24.29 8.35 -15.92
CA GLU A 75 24.81 6.98 -15.89
C GLU A 75 24.34 6.13 -17.08
N LEU A 76 23.31 6.56 -17.81
CA LEU A 76 22.89 5.96 -19.08
C LEU A 76 23.76 6.39 -20.27
N GLY A 77 24.74 7.29 -20.03
CA GLY A 77 25.64 7.86 -21.03
C GLY A 77 26.44 6.82 -21.82
#